data_AF-A0A4P2Q922-F1
#
_entry.id   AF-A0A4P2Q922-F1
#
_cell.length_a   1.000
_cell.length_b   1.000
_cell.length_c   1.000
_cell.angle_alpha   90.00
_cell.angle_beta   90.00
_cell.angle_gamma   90.00
#
_symmetry.space_group_name_H-M   'P 1'
#
loop_
_entity.id
_entity.type
_entity.pdbx_description
1 polymer ?
#
loop_
_entity_poly.entity_id
_entity_poly.type
_entity_poly.pdbx_seq_one_letter_code
_entity_poly.pdbx_strand_id
1 'polypeptide(L)'
;MRNRSDQLFLREALVDLAALPDDAWEKSIAKPLLVHFRLGGQEPARDEEDEVSAEIRAWFEDYERKLRAEARAEEAARAVLTALRVRGIAVPDAARERVLAEKNTEILERWHERAVVAASLAEVLDDLS
;
A
#
# COMPACT_ATOMS: atom_id res chain seq x y z
N MET A 1 8.66 -38.27 1.16
CA MET A 1 7.86 -38.64 -0.02
C MET A 1 6.62 -37.76 -0.02
N ARG A 2 6.52 -36.77 -0.92
CA ARG A 2 5.34 -35.88 -1.00
C ARG A 2 4.24 -36.61 -1.78
N ASN A 3 3.01 -36.59 -1.26
CA ASN A 3 1.93 -37.44 -1.75
C ASN A 3 1.42 -36.95 -3.12
N ARG A 4 1.07 -37.87 -4.03
CA ARG A 4 0.72 -37.55 -5.43
C ARG A 4 -0.54 -36.67 -5.52
N SER A 5 -1.42 -36.76 -4.52
CA SER A 5 -2.61 -35.92 -4.38
C SER A 5 -2.30 -34.46 -4.05
N ASP A 6 -1.25 -34.20 -3.26
CA ASP A 6 -0.84 -32.83 -2.89
C ASP A 6 -0.31 -32.05 -4.11
N GLN A 7 0.35 -32.75 -5.05
CA GLN A 7 0.83 -32.13 -6.29
C GLN A 7 -0.29 -31.76 -7.27
N LEU A 8 -1.40 -32.48 -7.27
CA LEU A 8 -2.53 -32.20 -8.16
C LEU A 8 -3.34 -31.00 -7.69
N PHE A 9 -3.56 -30.89 -6.37
CA PHE A 9 -4.22 -29.74 -5.75
C PHE A 9 -3.46 -28.43 -5.98
N LEU A 10 -2.13 -28.48 -5.90
CA LEU A 10 -1.26 -27.35 -6.22
C LEU A 10 -1.36 -26.91 -7.68
N ARG A 11 -1.51 -27.84 -8.63
CA ARG A 11 -1.66 -27.49 -10.05
C ARG A 11 -2.99 -26.81 -10.36
N GLU A 12 -4.06 -27.24 -9.71
CA GLU A 12 -5.40 -26.68 -9.90
C GLU A 12 -5.48 -25.25 -9.37
N ALA A 13 -4.97 -25.00 -8.15
CA ALA A 13 -4.93 -23.67 -7.55
C ALA A 13 -4.13 -22.64 -8.38
N LEU A 14 -3.14 -23.08 -9.15
CA LEU A 14 -2.37 -22.22 -10.05
C LEU A 14 -3.15 -21.77 -11.27
N VAL A 15 -3.95 -22.68 -11.83
CA VAL A 15 -4.78 -22.40 -13.01
C VAL A 15 -5.85 -21.38 -12.62
N ASP A 16 -6.46 -21.55 -11.45
CA ASP A 16 -7.46 -20.63 -10.92
C ASP A 16 -6.86 -19.23 -10.64
N LEU A 17 -5.64 -19.18 -10.11
CA LEU A 17 -4.94 -17.93 -9.86
C LEU A 17 -4.53 -17.22 -11.18
N ALA A 18 -4.12 -17.97 -12.19
CA ALA A 18 -3.78 -17.43 -13.52
C ALA A 18 -5.01 -16.83 -14.23
N ALA A 19 -6.20 -17.38 -13.95
CA ALA A 19 -7.47 -16.94 -14.52
C ALA A 19 -8.03 -15.65 -13.88
N LEU A 20 -7.44 -15.17 -12.76
CA LEU A 20 -7.88 -13.92 -12.13
C LEU A 20 -7.57 -12.69 -13.00
N PRO A 21 -8.35 -11.60 -12.88
CA PRO A 21 -8.02 -10.34 -13.55
C PRO A 21 -6.73 -9.72 -12.98
N ASP A 22 -5.98 -8.98 -13.81
CA ASP A 22 -4.62 -8.51 -13.45
C ASP A 22 -4.56 -7.49 -12.31
N ASP A 23 -5.68 -6.82 -12.02
CA ASP A 23 -5.89 -5.91 -10.89
C ASP A 23 -6.40 -6.63 -9.63
N ALA A 24 -6.62 -7.95 -9.67
CA ALA A 24 -6.98 -8.73 -8.49
C ALA A 24 -5.84 -8.70 -7.46
N TRP A 25 -6.17 -8.24 -6.25
CA TRP A 25 -5.29 -8.20 -5.09
C TRP A 25 -4.62 -9.58 -4.84
N GLU A 26 -5.34 -10.66 -5.11
CA GLU A 26 -4.85 -12.04 -4.99
C GLU A 26 -3.71 -12.35 -5.95
N LYS A 27 -3.71 -11.79 -7.17
CA LYS A 27 -2.59 -11.90 -8.13
C LYS A 27 -1.36 -11.13 -7.64
N SER A 28 -1.57 -10.00 -6.98
CA SER A 28 -0.51 -9.18 -6.37
C SER A 28 0.21 -9.91 -5.23
N ILE A 29 -0.54 -10.60 -4.38
CA ILE A 29 0.03 -11.36 -3.24
C ILE A 29 0.56 -12.73 -3.65
N ALA A 30 -0.05 -13.38 -4.65
CA ALA A 30 0.31 -14.75 -5.00
C ALA A 30 1.50 -14.85 -5.96
N LYS A 31 1.74 -13.87 -6.86
CA LYS A 31 2.92 -13.86 -7.75
C LYS A 31 4.25 -14.11 -6.99
N PRO A 32 4.52 -13.45 -5.84
CA PRO A 32 5.70 -13.75 -5.02
C PRO A 32 5.74 -15.19 -4.48
N LEU A 33 4.59 -15.75 -4.09
CA LEU A 33 4.48 -17.13 -3.61
C LEU A 33 4.66 -18.15 -4.74
N LEU A 34 4.26 -17.82 -5.98
CA LEU A 34 4.49 -18.65 -7.16
C LEU A 34 5.97 -18.79 -7.51
N VAL A 35 6.72 -17.70 -7.36
CA VAL A 35 8.16 -17.68 -7.56
C VAL A 35 8.87 -18.38 -6.38
N HIS A 36 8.41 -18.14 -5.15
CA HIS A 36 8.93 -18.82 -3.94
C HIS A 36 8.69 -20.34 -3.93
N PHE A 37 7.52 -20.80 -4.37
CA PHE A 37 7.16 -22.23 -4.43
C PHE A 37 7.47 -22.90 -5.77
N ARG A 38 8.07 -22.17 -6.73
CA ARG A 38 8.56 -22.67 -8.03
C ARG A 38 7.56 -23.59 -8.72
N LEU A 39 6.42 -23.04 -9.13
CA LEU A 39 5.36 -23.80 -9.79
C LEU A 39 5.23 -23.55 -11.31
N GLY A 40 6.14 -22.76 -11.89
CA GLY A 40 6.31 -22.64 -13.34
C GLY A 40 7.66 -23.23 -13.75
N GLY A 41 7.65 -24.20 -14.66
CA GLY A 41 8.79 -25.08 -14.95
C GLY A 41 9.92 -24.43 -15.73
N GLN A 42 11.05 -24.24 -15.08
CA GLN A 42 12.43 -24.60 -15.46
C GLN A 42 13.30 -24.21 -14.27
N GLU A 43 14.20 -25.08 -13.80
CA GLU A 43 15.21 -24.67 -12.82
C GLU A 43 16.16 -23.70 -13.54
N PRO A 44 16.24 -22.42 -13.13
CA PRO A 44 17.17 -21.47 -13.72
C PRO A 44 18.61 -21.89 -13.41
N ALA A 45 19.57 -21.43 -14.22
CA ALA A 45 20.96 -21.55 -13.81
C ALA A 45 21.19 -20.79 -12.48
N ARG A 46 22.17 -21.21 -11.68
CA ARG A 46 22.42 -20.67 -10.33
C ARG A 46 22.57 -19.14 -10.30
N ASP A 47 23.13 -18.56 -11.36
CA ASP A 47 23.30 -17.12 -11.52
C ASP A 47 21.96 -16.40 -11.79
N GLU A 48 21.04 -17.04 -12.52
CA GLU A 48 19.67 -16.55 -12.75
C GLU A 48 18.79 -16.69 -11.51
N GLU A 49 19.00 -17.72 -10.67
CA GLU A 49 18.33 -17.85 -9.37
C GLU A 49 18.66 -16.69 -8.42
N ASP A 50 19.92 -16.24 -8.43
CA ASP A 50 20.38 -15.12 -7.62
C ASP A 50 19.81 -13.79 -8.12
N GLU A 51 19.71 -13.59 -9.44
CA GLU A 51 19.11 -12.40 -10.07
C GLU A 51 17.60 -12.31 -9.78
N VAL A 52 16.85 -13.40 -9.99
CA VAL A 52 15.41 -13.47 -9.67
C VAL A 52 15.17 -13.21 -8.18
N SER A 53 16.03 -13.73 -7.30
CA SER A 53 15.96 -13.47 -5.86
C SER A 53 16.24 -12.00 -5.50
N ALA A 54 17.15 -11.34 -6.22
CA ALA A 54 17.46 -9.93 -6.04
C ALA A 54 16.31 -9.02 -6.51
N GLU A 55 15.69 -9.34 -7.65
CA GLU A 55 14.54 -8.60 -8.18
C GLU A 55 13.34 -8.67 -7.22
N ILE A 56 13.04 -9.86 -6.69
CA ILE A 56 11.97 -10.06 -5.70
C ILE A 56 12.25 -9.24 -4.43
N ARG A 57 13.49 -9.25 -3.94
CA ARG A 57 13.87 -8.49 -2.75
C ARG A 57 13.69 -6.99 -2.97
N ALA A 58 14.16 -6.47 -4.10
CA ALA A 58 14.02 -5.07 -4.46
C ALA A 58 12.54 -4.67 -4.57
N TRP A 59 11.70 -5.54 -5.12
CA TRP A 59 10.25 -5.33 -5.18
C TRP A 59 9.61 -5.32 -3.79
N PHE A 60 9.94 -6.26 -2.90
CA PHE A 60 9.44 -6.27 -1.52
C PHE A 60 9.87 -5.02 -0.75
N GLU A 61 11.13 -4.59 -0.89
CA GLU A 61 11.63 -3.37 -0.27
C GLU A 61 10.86 -2.14 -0.77
N ASP A 62 10.58 -2.05 -2.07
CA ASP A 62 9.78 -0.97 -2.64
C ASP A 62 8.34 -0.98 -2.14
N TYR A 63 7.75 -2.17 -2.06
CA TYR A 63 6.40 -2.36 -1.54
C TYR A 63 6.29 -1.98 -0.06
N GLU A 64 7.23 -2.41 0.78
CA GLU A 64 7.27 -2.00 2.18
C GLU A 64 7.47 -0.48 2.33
N ARG A 65 8.29 0.15 1.48
CA ARG A 65 8.46 1.62 1.49
C ARG A 65 7.14 2.31 1.17
N LYS A 66 6.40 1.84 0.16
CA LYS A 66 5.08 2.37 -0.21
C LYS A 66 4.08 2.22 0.92
N LEU A 67 3.97 1.04 1.52
CA LEU A 67 3.09 0.81 2.68
C LEU A 67 3.43 1.72 3.86
N ARG A 68 4.71 1.90 4.18
CA ARG A 68 5.13 2.82 5.26
C ARG A 68 4.79 4.27 4.93
N ALA A 69 4.91 4.68 3.67
CA ALA A 69 4.55 6.03 3.23
C ALA A 69 3.04 6.27 3.32
N GLU A 70 2.23 5.32 2.85
CA GLU A 70 0.77 5.39 2.95
C GLU A 70 0.30 5.45 4.41
N ALA A 71 0.87 4.60 5.28
CA ALA A 71 0.56 4.61 6.70
C ALA A 71 0.90 5.95 7.36
N ARG A 72 2.02 6.58 6.98
CA ARG A 72 2.38 7.92 7.46
C ARG A 72 1.41 9.00 6.97
N ALA A 73 1.00 8.96 5.71
CA ALA A 73 0.01 9.90 5.20
C ALA A 73 -1.35 9.75 5.91
N GLU A 74 -1.83 8.52 6.13
CA GLU A 74 -3.07 8.30 6.89
C GLU A 74 -2.99 8.80 8.33
N GLU A 75 -1.86 8.59 8.99
CA GLU A 75 -1.64 9.06 10.36
C GLU A 75 -1.57 10.59 10.43
N ALA A 76 -0.86 11.24 9.50
CA ALA A 76 -0.82 12.70 9.39
C ALA A 76 -2.22 13.29 9.10
N ALA A 77 -3.01 12.68 8.21
CA ALA A 77 -4.39 13.10 7.95
C ALA A 77 -5.27 13.00 9.21
N ARG A 78 -5.12 11.93 10.00
CA ARG A 78 -5.81 11.78 11.29
C ARG A 78 -5.34 12.82 12.32
N ALA A 79 -4.07 13.21 12.31
CA ALA A 79 -3.54 14.27 13.17
C ALA A 79 -4.18 15.63 12.85
N VAL A 80 -4.29 16.01 11.57
CA VAL A 80 -5.00 17.23 11.12
C VAL A 80 -6.43 17.25 11.65
N LEU A 81 -7.20 16.18 11.40
CA LEU A 81 -8.60 16.09 11.84
C LEU A 81 -8.73 16.13 13.37
N THR A 82 -7.76 15.55 14.07
CA THR A 82 -7.71 15.59 15.54
C THR A 82 -7.47 17.00 16.05
N ALA A 83 -6.52 17.74 15.46
CA ALA A 83 -6.25 19.13 15.83
C ALA A 83 -7.48 20.02 15.60
N LEU A 84 -8.12 19.92 14.42
CA LEU A 84 -9.36 20.65 14.11
C LEU A 84 -10.48 20.36 15.11
N ARG A 85 -10.67 19.09 15.48
CA ARG A 85 -11.64 18.67 16.50
C ARG A 85 -11.33 19.25 17.87
N VAL A 86 -10.08 19.19 18.32
CA VAL A 86 -9.66 19.74 19.62
C VAL A 86 -9.87 21.26 19.67
N ARG A 87 -9.67 21.94 18.54
CA ARG A 87 -9.94 23.38 18.39
C ARG A 87 -11.42 23.73 18.28
N GLY A 88 -12.31 22.75 18.16
CA GLY A 88 -13.74 22.98 17.95
C GLY A 88 -14.08 23.53 16.56
N ILE A 89 -13.19 23.40 15.58
CA ILE A 89 -13.45 23.80 14.19
C ILE A 89 -14.31 22.73 13.54
N ALA A 90 -15.48 23.12 13.05
CA ALA A 90 -16.38 22.21 12.34
C ALA A 90 -15.74 21.75 11.03
N VAL A 91 -15.71 20.43 10.82
CA VAL A 91 -15.18 19.80 9.59
C VAL A 91 -16.34 19.11 8.86
N PRO A 92 -16.86 19.71 7.78
CA PRO A 92 -17.84 19.05 6.91
C PRO A 92 -17.27 17.78 6.28
N ASP A 93 -18.15 16.84 5.91
CA ASP A 93 -17.72 15.54 5.37
C ASP A 93 -16.86 15.66 4.10
N ALA A 94 -17.20 16.58 3.19
CA ALA A 94 -16.40 16.83 2.00
C ALA A 94 -14.94 17.26 2.33
N ALA A 95 -14.75 18.04 3.40
CA ALA A 95 -13.41 18.44 3.85
C ALA A 95 -12.68 17.27 4.54
N ARG A 96 -13.41 16.46 5.31
CA ARG A 96 -12.87 15.24 5.92
C ARG A 96 -12.37 14.27 4.84
N GLU A 97 -13.17 14.03 3.81
CA GLU A 97 -12.80 13.18 2.68
C GLU A 97 -11.57 13.72 1.95
N ARG A 98 -11.51 15.04 1.70
CA ARG A 98 -10.32 15.68 1.12
C ARG A 98 -9.06 15.43 1.95
N VAL A 99 -9.14 15.60 3.27
CA VAL A 99 -7.99 15.38 4.17
C VAL A 99 -7.55 13.92 4.19
N LEU A 100 -8.49 12.97 4.19
CA LEU A 100 -8.17 11.53 4.18
C LEU A 100 -7.66 11.02 2.82
N ALA A 101 -8.04 11.69 1.73
CA ALA A 101 -7.60 11.35 0.38
C ALA A 101 -6.19 11.87 0.07
N GLU A 102 -5.71 12.89 0.77
CA GLU A 102 -4.37 13.45 0.57
C GLU A 102 -3.28 12.42 0.93
N LYS A 103 -2.31 12.27 0.02
CA LYS A 103 -1.19 11.30 0.16
C LYS A 103 0.14 11.99 0.35
N ASN A 104 0.23 13.30 0.07
CA ASN A 104 1.42 14.08 0.31
C ASN A 104 1.53 14.43 1.81
N THR A 105 2.46 13.78 2.49
CA THR A 105 2.71 13.98 3.93
C THR A 105 3.11 15.43 4.24
N GLU A 106 3.84 16.12 3.37
CA GLU A 106 4.26 17.51 3.60
C GLU A 106 3.07 18.48 3.62
N ILE A 107 2.09 18.24 2.75
CA ILE A 107 0.84 19.02 2.73
C ILE A 107 0.06 18.77 4.02
N LEU A 108 -0.05 17.51 4.44
CA LEU A 108 -0.74 17.12 5.67
C LEU A 108 -0.06 17.68 6.92
N GLU A 109 1.26 17.69 6.98
CA GLU A 109 2.03 18.30 8.07
C GLU A 109 1.79 19.81 8.14
N ARG A 110 1.83 20.50 6.99
CA ARG A 110 1.51 21.93 6.93
C ARG A 110 0.08 22.24 7.37
N TRP A 111 -0.89 21.42 6.96
CA TRP A 111 -2.26 21.54 7.44
C TRP A 111 -2.37 21.26 8.93
N HIS A 112 -1.59 20.34 9.47
CA HIS A 112 -1.60 20.02 10.89
C HIS A 112 -1.07 21.20 11.72
N GLU A 113 0.06 21.78 11.32
CA GLU A 113 0.62 22.98 11.95
C GLU A 113 -0.37 24.16 11.91
N ARG A 114 -1.02 24.38 10.76
CA ARG A 114 -2.04 25.43 10.62
C ARG A 114 -3.26 25.15 11.48
N ALA A 115 -3.72 23.90 11.55
CA ALA A 115 -4.87 23.53 12.39
C ALA A 115 -4.65 23.88 13.86
N VAL A 116 -3.40 23.91 14.33
CA VAL A 116 -3.08 24.30 15.71
C VAL A 116 -3.38 25.78 15.98
N VAL A 117 -3.24 26.67 14.99
CA VAL A 117 -3.32 28.13 15.18
C VAL A 117 -4.50 28.81 14.48
N ALA A 118 -4.93 28.30 13.34
CA ALA A 118 -5.93 28.89 12.46
C ALA A 118 -7.29 29.08 13.16
N ALA A 119 -7.99 30.15 12.80
CA ALA A 119 -9.31 30.48 13.30
C ALA A 119 -10.43 29.73 12.54
N SER A 120 -10.14 29.20 11.35
CA SER A 120 -11.13 28.52 10.52
C SER A 120 -10.55 27.36 9.71
N LEU A 121 -11.44 26.49 9.22
CA LEU A 121 -11.08 25.38 8.33
C LEU A 121 -10.51 25.87 6.99
N ALA A 122 -11.05 26.97 6.46
CA ALA A 122 -10.56 27.58 5.23
C ALA A 122 -9.09 27.99 5.39
N GLU A 123 -8.76 28.66 6.49
CA GLU A 123 -7.37 29.03 6.82
C GLU A 123 -6.43 27.85 7.05
N VAL A 124 -6.94 26.62 7.17
CA VAL A 124 -6.11 25.40 7.26
C VAL A 124 -5.89 24.80 5.88
N LEU A 125 -6.97 24.68 5.10
CA LEU A 125 -6.99 23.97 3.82
C LEU A 125 -6.71 24.85 2.60
N ASP A 126 -6.62 26.17 2.77
CA ASP A 126 -6.21 27.08 1.70
C ASP A 126 -4.76 26.76 1.34
N ASP A 127 -4.52 26.12 0.21
CA ASP A 127 -3.26 26.37 -0.47
C ASP A 127 -3.22 27.87 -0.72
N LEU A 128 -2.17 28.55 -0.25
CA LEU A 128 -1.85 29.84 -0.82
C LEU A 128 -1.80 29.61 -2.34
N SER A 129 -2.73 30.26 -3.04
CA SER A 129 -2.82 30.27 -4.49
C SER A 129 -1.48 30.52 -5.17
#